data_AF-A0A7C5AP51-F1
#
_entry.id   AF-A0A7C5AP51-F1
#
_cell.length_a   1.000
_cell.length_b   1.000
_cell.length_c   1.000
_cell.angle_alpha   90.00
_cell.angle_beta   90.00
_cell.angle_gamma   90.00
#
_symmetry.space_group_name_H-M   'P 1'
#
loop_
_entity.id
_entity.type
_entity.pdbx_description
1 polymer ?
#
loop_
_entity_poly.entity_id
_entity_poly.type
_entity_poly.pdbx_seq_one_letter_code
_entity_poly.pdbx_strand_id
1 'polypeptide(L)'
;MFQTDITYLLQEAVAGLFQVESVELDARQPGAIHLRGRFLVESDQAYPQVFRRFQELGYTPFFRDDGARGQRITAMPGRLPTARPNWRLPLALFLATVLSTLFAGMEWLPQRPLWQNLLSGVPFAAGLLTILLAHEMGHYLVGRRLGVPVSLPHFIPFPLPPLGTMGAFIQMKAPPQNRRHLLAVGIAGPLSGLLFAIPLLLLGLSRSSVQPLPMEPSLMEGNSILYGL
;
A
#
# COMPACT_ATOMS: atom_id res chain seq x y z
N MET A 1 16.64 -27.35 25.40
CA MET A 1 17.59 -26.38 25.99
C MET A 1 17.61 -25.04 25.24
N PHE A 2 17.56 -25.01 23.90
CA PHE A 2 17.63 -23.78 23.08
C PHE A 2 16.50 -22.72 23.24
N GLN A 3 15.32 -23.10 23.74
CA GLN A 3 14.14 -22.22 23.74
C GLN A 3 14.08 -21.25 24.94
N THR A 4 14.75 -21.60 26.04
CA THR A 4 14.84 -20.76 27.24
C THR A 4 15.81 -19.60 27.02
N ASP A 5 16.92 -19.84 26.31
CA ASP A 5 17.94 -18.84 26.00
C ASP A 5 17.39 -17.72 25.12
N ILE A 6 16.64 -18.05 24.07
CA ILE A 6 16.12 -17.02 23.15
C ILE A 6 15.08 -16.12 23.82
N THR A 7 14.30 -16.67 24.74
CA THR A 7 13.29 -15.93 25.49
C THR A 7 13.96 -14.89 26.41
N TYR A 8 15.07 -15.26 27.03
CA TYR A 8 15.90 -14.35 27.83
C TYR A 8 16.55 -13.25 26.97
N LEU A 9 17.15 -13.62 25.83
CA LEU A 9 17.77 -12.66 24.91
C LEU A 9 16.76 -11.63 24.36
N LEU A 10 15.53 -12.04 24.09
CA LEU A 10 14.47 -11.13 23.65
C LEU A 10 14.00 -10.19 24.78
N GLN A 11 13.97 -10.65 26.03
CA GLN A 11 13.69 -9.79 27.19
C GLN A 11 14.79 -8.75 27.39
N GLU A 12 16.05 -9.18 27.29
CA GLU A 12 17.21 -8.28 27.36
C GLU A 12 17.19 -7.27 26.20
N ALA A 13 16.81 -7.70 24.99
CA ALA A 13 16.68 -6.81 23.84
C ALA A 13 15.62 -5.71 24.03
N VAL A 14 14.59 -5.92 24.86
CA VAL A 14 13.60 -4.86 25.18
C VAL A 14 13.91 -4.10 26.47
N ALA A 15 14.95 -4.50 27.21
CA ALA A 15 15.31 -3.87 28.47
C ALA A 15 15.61 -2.36 28.29
N GLY A 16 15.10 -1.56 29.23
CA GLY A 16 15.17 -0.10 29.22
C GLY A 16 14.14 0.59 28.32
N LEU A 17 13.39 -0.16 27.49
CA LEU A 17 12.35 0.37 26.60
C LEU A 17 10.96 -0.18 26.93
N PHE A 18 10.90 -1.41 27.42
CA PHE A 18 9.68 -2.11 27.77
C PHE A 18 9.89 -2.90 29.06
N GLN A 19 9.02 -2.70 30.03
CA GLN A 19 8.97 -3.51 31.24
C GLN A 19 8.15 -4.76 30.96
N VAL A 20 8.79 -5.92 30.98
CA VAL A 20 8.15 -7.22 30.75
C VAL A 20 7.49 -7.68 32.05
N GLU A 21 6.18 -7.90 32.01
CA GLU A 21 5.38 -8.45 33.10
C GLU A 21 5.20 -9.98 32.95
N SER A 22 5.00 -10.45 31.72
CA SER A 22 4.90 -11.89 31.43
C SER A 22 5.41 -12.24 30.04
N VAL A 23 5.83 -13.49 29.86
CA VAL A 23 6.22 -14.03 28.56
C VAL A 23 5.41 -15.27 28.25
N GLU A 24 4.73 -15.25 27.11
CA GLU A 24 3.87 -16.32 26.64
C GLU A 24 4.41 -16.87 25.31
N LEU A 25 4.56 -18.18 25.21
CA LEU A 25 4.88 -18.86 23.95
C LEU A 25 3.58 -19.06 23.17
N ASP A 26 3.56 -18.71 21.88
CA ASP A 26 2.38 -18.96 21.05
C ASP A 26 2.29 -20.46 20.72
N ALA A 27 1.29 -21.14 21.29
CA ALA A 27 1.04 -22.55 21.03
C ALA A 27 0.54 -22.82 19.59
N ARG A 28 0.04 -21.79 18.88
CA ARG A 28 -0.48 -21.90 17.51
C ARG A 28 0.56 -21.56 16.45
N GLN A 29 1.61 -20.82 16.79
CA GLN A 29 2.70 -20.45 15.87
C GLN A 29 4.05 -20.86 16.47
N PRO A 30 4.63 -22.00 16.03
CA PRO A 30 5.90 -22.49 16.57
C PRO A 30 7.00 -21.42 16.47
N GLY A 31 7.52 -21.00 17.63
CA GLY A 31 8.60 -20.03 17.73
C GLY A 31 8.17 -18.56 17.87
N ALA A 32 6.87 -18.24 17.83
CA ALA A 32 6.42 -16.89 18.17
C ALA A 32 6.39 -16.70 19.70
N ILE A 33 6.95 -15.58 20.17
CA ILE A 33 7.09 -15.25 21.59
C ILE A 33 6.37 -13.93 21.87
N HIS A 34 5.45 -13.92 22.83
CA HIS A 34 4.74 -12.73 23.25
C HIS A 34 5.32 -12.21 24.56
N LEU A 35 5.86 -11.00 24.54
CA LEU A 35 6.27 -10.25 25.72
C LEU A 35 5.14 -9.30 26.09
N ARG A 36 4.49 -9.50 27.24
CA ARG A 36 3.46 -8.59 27.75
C ARG A 36 4.03 -7.68 28.82
N GLY A 37 3.48 -6.48 28.92
CA GLY A 37 3.88 -5.50 29.91
C GLY A 37 3.59 -4.07 29.48
N ARG A 38 4.52 -3.15 29.75
CA ARG A 38 4.31 -1.71 29.54
C ARG A 38 5.55 -1.07 28.93
N PHE A 39 5.34 -0.18 27.95
CA PHE A 39 6.40 0.64 27.41
C PHE A 39 6.84 1.69 28.45
N LEU A 40 8.15 1.82 28.62
CA LEU A 40 8.77 2.83 29.50
C LEU A 40 8.98 4.16 28.78
N VAL A 41 8.97 4.13 27.45
CA VAL A 41 9.06 5.28 26.55
C VAL A 41 7.92 5.21 25.54
N GLU A 42 7.65 6.29 24.83
CA GLU A 42 6.64 6.26 23.77
C GLU A 42 6.95 5.15 22.74
N SER A 43 5.91 4.42 22.31
CA SER A 43 6.07 3.21 21.49
C SER A 43 6.73 3.49 20.13
N ASP A 44 6.59 4.72 19.62
CA ASP A 44 7.24 5.21 18.41
C ASP A 44 8.78 5.34 18.57
N GLN A 45 9.26 5.72 19.75
CA GLN A 45 10.68 5.81 20.08
C GLN A 45 11.29 4.44 20.43
N ALA A 46 10.50 3.55 21.05
CA ALA A 46 10.93 2.20 21.37
C ALA A 46 11.09 1.32 20.12
N TYR A 47 10.19 1.46 19.13
CA TYR A 47 10.11 0.54 17.99
C TYR A 47 11.40 0.42 17.19
N PRO A 48 12.08 1.49 16.74
CA PRO A 48 13.30 1.37 15.94
C PRO A 48 14.42 0.62 16.65
N GLN A 49 14.54 0.83 17.97
CA GLN A 49 15.55 0.19 18.80
C GLN A 49 15.26 -1.29 19.01
N VAL A 50 14.01 -1.62 19.38
CA VAL A 50 13.58 -3.01 19.55
C VAL A 50 13.66 -3.77 18.23
N PHE A 51 13.24 -3.15 17.11
CA PHE A 51 13.35 -3.71 15.78
C PHE A 51 14.79 -4.09 15.43
N ARG A 52 15.75 -3.17 15.64
CA ARG A 52 17.17 -3.44 15.37
C ARG A 52 17.68 -4.62 16.22
N ARG A 53 17.44 -4.58 17.53
CA ARG A 53 17.89 -5.63 18.46
C ARG A 53 17.27 -7.00 18.16
N PHE A 54 15.99 -7.03 17.76
CA PHE A 54 15.31 -8.29 17.39
C PHE A 54 15.82 -8.83 16.05
N GLN A 55 16.12 -7.97 15.07
CA GLN A 55 16.67 -8.42 13.78
C GLN A 55 18.05 -9.09 13.94
N GLU A 56 18.89 -8.60 14.87
CA GLU A 56 20.17 -9.23 15.23
C GLU A 56 19.94 -10.67 15.74
N LEU A 57 18.88 -10.86 16.53
CA LEU A 57 18.44 -12.17 17.05
C LEU A 57 17.66 -13.02 16.03
N GLY A 58 17.35 -12.50 14.84
CA GLY A 58 16.58 -13.21 13.81
C GLY A 58 15.06 -13.17 13.99
N TYR A 59 14.56 -12.24 14.81
CA TYR A 59 13.14 -12.02 15.08
C TYR A 59 12.67 -10.67 14.53
N THR A 60 11.36 -10.58 14.28
CA THR A 60 10.69 -9.32 13.93
C THR A 60 9.68 -8.96 15.01
N PRO A 61 9.76 -7.77 15.64
CA PRO A 61 8.83 -7.35 16.67
C PRO A 61 7.55 -6.74 16.08
N PHE A 62 6.43 -7.10 16.67
CA PHE A 62 5.11 -6.54 16.38
C PHE A 62 4.53 -5.96 17.65
N PHE A 63 4.31 -4.65 17.68
CA PHE A 63 3.74 -3.98 18.84
C PHE A 63 2.22 -4.04 18.75
N ARG A 64 1.57 -4.44 19.83
CA ARG A 64 0.12 -4.41 20.00
C ARG A 64 -0.21 -3.73 21.32
N ASP A 65 -1.22 -2.86 21.25
CA ASP A 65 -1.91 -2.36 22.42
C ASP A 65 -3.23 -3.14 22.54
N ASP A 66 -3.32 -3.97 23.58
CA ASP A 66 -4.49 -4.81 23.88
C ASP A 66 -5.39 -4.13 24.94
N GLY A 67 -5.26 -2.81 25.13
CA GLY A 67 -6.14 -1.98 25.96
C GLY A 67 -6.12 -2.40 27.43
N ALA A 68 -7.25 -2.91 27.93
CA ALA A 68 -7.39 -3.36 29.33
C ALA A 68 -6.43 -4.50 29.72
N ARG A 69 -5.82 -5.19 28.75
CA ARG A 69 -4.86 -6.28 28.97
C ARG A 69 -3.39 -5.84 28.91
N GLY A 70 -3.14 -4.53 28.77
CA GLY A 70 -1.81 -3.96 28.68
C GLY A 70 -1.24 -3.99 27.26
N GLN A 71 0.06 -3.70 27.16
CA GLN A 71 0.79 -3.63 25.90
C GLN A 71 1.55 -4.94 25.67
N ARG A 72 1.75 -5.30 24.41
CA ARG A 72 2.40 -6.56 24.01
C ARG A 72 3.33 -6.37 22.83
N ILE A 73 4.50 -7.00 22.91
CA ILE A 73 5.44 -7.16 21.81
C ILE A 73 5.42 -8.63 21.38
N THR A 74 5.02 -8.91 20.15
CA THR A 74 5.12 -10.26 19.57
C THR A 74 6.42 -10.36 18.77
N ALA A 75 7.34 -11.21 19.20
CA ALA A 75 8.52 -11.59 18.44
C ALA A 75 8.13 -12.75 17.51
N MET A 76 8.10 -12.51 16.20
CA MET A 76 7.93 -13.58 15.22
C MET A 76 9.29 -14.04 14.69
N PRO A 77 9.54 -15.34 14.57
CA PRO A 77 10.79 -15.85 14.01
C PRO A 77 10.87 -15.52 12.52
N GLY A 78 12.01 -14.97 12.09
CA GLY A 78 12.25 -14.56 10.71
C GLY A 78 12.75 -13.13 10.59
N ARG A 79 13.78 -12.94 9.78
CA ARG A 79 14.24 -11.62 9.34
C ARG A 79 13.35 -11.16 8.19
N LEU A 80 12.92 -9.91 8.21
CA LEU A 80 12.23 -9.34 7.05
C LEU A 80 13.20 -9.35 5.86
N PRO A 81 12.79 -9.86 4.69
CA PRO A 81 13.68 -9.89 3.54
C PRO A 81 14.11 -8.47 3.16
N THR A 82 15.38 -8.15 3.37
CA THR A 82 16.03 -6.95 2.87
C THR A 82 16.35 -7.13 1.39
N ALA A 83 15.36 -7.53 0.58
CA ALA A 83 15.57 -7.70 -0.86
C ALA A 83 15.99 -6.34 -1.46
N ARG A 84 17.13 -6.32 -2.15
CA ARG A 84 17.64 -5.13 -2.85
C ARG A 84 16.55 -4.61 -3.80
N PRO A 85 16.29 -3.29 -3.84
CA PRO A 85 15.23 -2.75 -4.68
C PRO A 85 15.57 -2.92 -6.16
N ASN A 86 14.88 -3.85 -6.83
CA ASN A 86 14.99 -4.11 -8.27
C ASN A 86 14.05 -3.19 -9.06
N TRP A 87 14.44 -1.91 -9.23
CA TRP A 87 13.63 -0.90 -9.94
C TRP A 87 13.19 -1.28 -11.37
N ARG A 88 13.90 -2.22 -11.99
CA ARG A 88 13.59 -2.74 -13.33
C ARG A 88 12.21 -3.37 -13.43
N LEU A 89 11.78 -4.12 -12.41
CA LEU A 89 10.48 -4.81 -12.45
C LEU A 89 9.31 -3.81 -12.33
N PRO A 90 9.25 -2.92 -11.33
CA PRO A 90 8.25 -1.85 -11.28
C PRO A 90 8.20 -1.01 -12.56
N LEU A 91 9.36 -0.69 -13.14
CA LEU A 91 9.42 0.07 -14.39
C LEU A 91 8.85 -0.72 -15.57
N ALA A 92 9.23 -1.98 -15.74
CA ALA A 92 8.69 -2.83 -16.81
C ALA A 92 7.18 -3.00 -16.69
N LEU A 93 6.66 -3.21 -15.46
CA LEU A 93 5.24 -3.29 -15.18
C LEU A 93 4.51 -1.97 -15.47
N PHE A 94 5.10 -0.84 -15.10
CA PHE A 94 4.55 0.48 -15.42
C PHE A 94 4.47 0.70 -16.94
N LEU A 95 5.53 0.39 -17.68
CA LEU A 95 5.52 0.50 -19.15
C LEU A 95 4.50 -0.43 -19.80
N ALA A 96 4.39 -1.68 -19.33
CA ALA A 96 3.34 -2.59 -19.78
C ALA A 96 1.94 -2.04 -19.49
N THR A 97 1.76 -1.39 -18.34
CA THR A 97 0.48 -0.79 -17.94
C THR A 97 0.14 0.45 -18.76
N VAL A 98 1.14 1.25 -19.14
CA VAL A 98 0.96 2.35 -20.10
C VAL A 98 0.47 1.82 -21.44
N LEU A 99 1.08 0.75 -21.96
CA LEU A 99 0.65 0.16 -23.23
C LEU A 99 -0.75 -0.43 -23.16
N SER A 100 -1.09 -1.14 -22.07
CA SER A 100 -2.41 -1.74 -21.89
C SER A 100 -3.52 -0.71 -21.68
N THR A 101 -3.24 0.39 -20.96
CA THR A 101 -4.20 1.50 -20.77
C THR A 101 -4.38 2.34 -22.03
N LEU A 102 -3.31 2.56 -22.81
CA LEU A 102 -3.42 3.16 -24.15
C LEU A 102 -4.29 2.29 -25.06
N PHE A 103 -4.07 0.97 -25.04
CA PHE A 103 -4.88 0.03 -25.82
C PHE A 103 -6.37 0.08 -25.44
N ALA A 104 -6.69 0.00 -24.16
CA ALA A 104 -8.06 0.14 -23.69
C ALA A 104 -8.66 1.52 -24.05
N GLY A 105 -7.88 2.59 -23.97
CA GLY A 105 -8.28 3.94 -24.37
C GLY A 105 -8.66 4.07 -25.84
N MET A 106 -7.98 3.34 -26.74
CA MET A 106 -8.30 3.32 -28.16
C MET A 106 -9.67 2.68 -28.46
N GLU A 107 -10.03 1.63 -27.73
CA GLU A 107 -11.32 0.93 -27.90
C GLU A 107 -12.51 1.86 -27.61
N TRP A 108 -12.33 2.87 -26.75
CA TRP A 108 -13.35 3.88 -26.47
C TRP A 108 -13.56 4.88 -27.63
N LEU A 109 -12.60 5.01 -28.57
CA LEU A 109 -12.68 5.89 -29.75
C LEU A 109 -12.52 5.09 -31.06
N PRO A 110 -13.52 4.28 -31.46
CA PRO A 110 -13.39 3.32 -32.57
C PRO A 110 -13.30 3.92 -33.99
N GLN A 111 -13.27 5.25 -34.16
CA GLN A 111 -13.48 5.89 -35.47
C GLN A 111 -12.21 6.10 -36.33
N ARG A 112 -11.03 5.55 -35.99
CA ARG A 112 -9.79 5.76 -36.77
C ARG A 112 -8.91 4.49 -36.94
N PRO A 113 -8.07 4.40 -37.99
CA PRO A 113 -7.19 3.25 -38.20
C PRO A 113 -6.08 3.14 -37.12
N LEU A 114 -5.76 1.90 -36.71
CA LEU A 114 -4.84 1.51 -35.60
C LEU A 114 -3.57 2.37 -35.43
N TRP A 115 -2.89 2.72 -36.52
CA TRP A 115 -1.62 3.47 -36.49
C TRP A 115 -1.79 4.99 -36.32
N GLN A 116 -2.98 5.54 -36.61
CA GLN A 116 -3.35 6.93 -36.27
C GLN A 116 -4.02 7.01 -34.88
N ASN A 117 -4.31 5.87 -34.26
CA ASN A 117 -5.19 5.77 -33.11
C ASN A 117 -4.45 5.62 -31.76
N LEU A 118 -3.17 5.25 -31.71
CA LEU A 118 -2.47 5.14 -30.42
C LEU A 118 -2.48 6.43 -29.58
N LEU A 119 -2.45 7.58 -30.27
CA LEU A 119 -2.53 8.90 -29.64
C LEU A 119 -3.94 9.25 -29.14
N SER A 120 -5.00 8.60 -29.66
CA SER A 120 -6.38 8.86 -29.23
C SER A 120 -6.70 8.29 -27.85
N GLY A 121 -6.00 7.22 -27.45
CA GLY A 121 -6.06 6.67 -26.09
C GLY A 121 -5.27 7.47 -25.05
N VAL A 122 -4.47 8.46 -25.46
CA VAL A 122 -3.60 9.23 -24.55
C VAL A 122 -4.37 10.01 -23.50
N PRO A 123 -5.46 10.75 -23.79
CA PRO A 123 -6.21 11.48 -22.76
C PRO A 123 -6.76 10.53 -21.68
N PHE A 124 -7.24 9.35 -22.08
CA PHE A 124 -7.72 8.31 -21.17
C PHE A 124 -6.58 7.75 -20.31
N ALA A 125 -5.51 7.24 -20.94
CA ALA A 125 -4.38 6.66 -20.23
C ALA A 125 -3.70 7.68 -19.31
N ALA A 126 -3.49 8.92 -19.78
CA ALA A 126 -2.89 9.99 -19.00
C ALA A 126 -3.75 10.33 -17.78
N GLY A 127 -5.07 10.45 -17.92
CA GLY A 127 -5.97 10.71 -16.81
C GLY A 127 -5.93 9.59 -15.77
N LEU A 128 -6.16 8.34 -16.21
CA LEU A 128 -6.21 7.17 -15.35
C LEU A 128 -4.87 6.91 -14.63
N LEU A 129 -3.76 6.92 -15.37
CA LEU A 129 -2.43 6.67 -14.81
C LEU A 129 -1.99 7.79 -13.87
N THR A 130 -2.37 9.05 -14.13
CA THR A 130 -2.07 10.16 -13.21
C THR A 130 -2.74 9.91 -11.86
N ILE A 131 -4.02 9.52 -11.85
CA ILE A 131 -4.76 9.26 -10.61
C ILE A 131 -4.16 8.06 -9.87
N LEU A 132 -3.92 6.94 -10.55
CA LEU A 132 -3.33 5.74 -9.95
C LEU A 132 -1.92 5.97 -9.43
N LEU A 133 -1.08 6.65 -10.21
CA LEU A 133 0.28 6.98 -9.81
C LEU A 133 0.26 7.93 -8.61
N ALA A 134 -0.57 8.96 -8.61
CA ALA A 134 -0.71 9.86 -7.46
C ALA A 134 -1.21 9.12 -6.20
N HIS A 135 -2.16 8.19 -6.36
CA HIS A 135 -2.66 7.35 -5.27
C HIS A 135 -1.54 6.51 -4.63
N GLU A 136 -0.83 5.70 -5.43
CA GLU A 136 0.24 4.85 -4.90
C GLU A 136 1.44 5.65 -4.41
N MET A 137 1.75 6.78 -5.06
CA MET A 137 2.79 7.68 -4.59
C MET A 137 2.42 8.31 -3.24
N GLY A 138 1.15 8.65 -3.01
CA GLY A 138 0.67 9.11 -1.71
C GLY A 138 1.00 8.12 -0.59
N HIS A 139 0.68 6.85 -0.80
CA HIS A 139 1.05 5.78 0.12
C HIS A 139 2.58 5.67 0.30
N TYR A 140 3.35 5.68 -0.79
CA TYR A 140 4.80 5.55 -0.78
C TYR A 140 5.51 6.70 -0.06
N LEU A 141 5.15 7.95 -0.35
CA LEU A 141 5.75 9.15 0.24
C LEU A 141 5.51 9.21 1.74
N VAL A 142 4.26 9.00 2.18
CA VAL A 142 3.93 9.00 3.61
C VAL A 142 4.55 7.80 4.32
N GLY A 143 4.53 6.61 3.71
CA GLY A 143 5.22 5.43 4.22
C GLY A 143 6.70 5.67 4.46
N ARG A 144 7.40 6.24 3.48
CA ARG A 144 8.82 6.60 3.62
C ARG A 144 9.08 7.67 4.68
N ARG A 145 8.25 8.72 4.74
CA ARG A 145 8.39 9.79 5.76
C ARG A 145 8.23 9.25 7.18
N LEU A 146 7.36 8.26 7.37
CA LEU A 146 7.10 7.61 8.66
C LEU A 146 8.02 6.42 8.95
N GLY A 147 9.04 6.18 8.12
CA GLY A 147 9.98 5.07 8.28
C GLY A 147 9.34 3.67 8.11
N VAL A 148 8.17 3.59 7.49
CA VAL A 148 7.52 2.32 7.14
C VAL A 148 8.20 1.78 5.88
N PRO A 149 8.75 0.54 5.91
CA PRO A 149 9.45 0.00 4.75
C PRO A 149 8.44 -0.41 3.67
N VAL A 150 8.31 0.43 2.65
CA VAL A 150 7.42 0.26 1.51
C VAL A 150 8.20 0.02 0.22
N SER A 151 7.64 -0.76 -0.71
CA SER A 151 8.18 -0.93 -2.07
C SER A 151 7.88 0.27 -2.95
N LEU A 152 8.50 0.31 -4.14
CA LEU A 152 7.99 1.13 -5.24
C LEU A 152 6.60 0.62 -5.68
N PRO A 153 5.77 1.46 -6.32
CA PRO A 153 4.48 1.04 -6.87
C PRO A 153 4.65 -0.05 -7.93
N HIS A 154 3.89 -1.14 -7.81
CA HIS A 154 3.79 -2.19 -8.82
C HIS A 154 2.45 -2.04 -9.54
N PHE A 155 2.49 -1.67 -10.81
CA PHE A 155 1.29 -1.59 -11.64
C PHE A 155 0.94 -2.97 -12.19
N ILE A 156 -0.36 -3.24 -12.36
CA ILE A 156 -0.86 -4.51 -12.88
C ILE A 156 -1.46 -4.24 -14.27
N PRO A 157 -0.74 -4.58 -15.36
CA PRO A 157 -1.25 -4.41 -16.70
C PRO A 157 -2.39 -5.39 -16.96
N PHE A 158 -3.47 -4.91 -17.56
CA PHE A 158 -4.59 -5.75 -17.94
C PHE A 158 -5.19 -5.21 -19.23
N PRO A 159 -4.74 -5.67 -20.41
CA PRO A 159 -5.06 -5.05 -21.70
C PRO A 159 -6.52 -5.21 -22.14
N LEU A 160 -7.37 -5.79 -21.31
CA LEU A 160 -8.79 -5.91 -21.61
C LEU A 160 -9.55 -4.65 -21.13
N PRO A 161 -10.59 -4.20 -21.87
CA PRO A 161 -11.50 -3.15 -21.43
C PRO A 161 -12.17 -3.50 -20.09
N PRO A 162 -12.62 -2.51 -19.29
CA PRO A 162 -12.74 -1.09 -19.65
C PRO A 162 -11.52 -0.21 -19.34
N LEU A 163 -10.67 -0.63 -18.39
CA LEU A 163 -9.65 0.25 -17.81
C LEU A 163 -8.25 0.07 -18.39
N GLY A 164 -7.92 -1.11 -18.93
CA GLY A 164 -6.54 -1.39 -19.37
C GLY A 164 -5.56 -1.67 -18.23
N THR A 165 -6.03 -1.77 -16.98
CA THR A 165 -5.23 -2.09 -15.79
C THR A 165 -6.13 -2.64 -14.67
N MET A 166 -5.57 -3.47 -13.79
CA MET A 166 -6.21 -3.85 -12.52
C MET A 166 -5.85 -2.90 -11.36
N GLY A 167 -5.15 -1.79 -11.66
CA GLY A 167 -4.65 -0.85 -10.69
C GLY A 167 -3.17 -1.06 -10.38
N ALA A 168 -2.76 -0.58 -9.22
CA ALA A 168 -1.40 -0.68 -8.73
C ALA A 168 -1.43 -0.93 -7.22
N PHE A 169 -0.30 -1.36 -6.67
CA PHE A 169 -0.15 -1.50 -5.23
C PHE A 169 1.29 -1.24 -4.78
N ILE A 170 1.44 -0.75 -3.55
CA ILE A 170 2.68 -0.82 -2.80
C ILE A 170 2.69 -2.03 -1.87
N GLN A 171 3.84 -2.68 -1.76
CA GLN A 171 4.06 -3.74 -0.80
C GLN A 171 4.66 -3.16 0.48
N MET A 172 3.96 -3.30 1.60
CA MET A 172 4.54 -3.08 2.93
C MET A 172 5.42 -4.29 3.28
N LYS A 173 6.72 -4.06 3.44
CA LYS A 173 7.71 -5.10 3.76
C LYS A 173 7.77 -5.42 5.25
N ALA A 174 7.22 -4.54 6.09
CA ALA A 174 7.09 -4.73 7.53
C ALA A 174 5.73 -4.20 7.98
N PRO A 175 5.19 -4.70 9.10
CA PRO A 175 4.09 -4.04 9.79
C PRO A 175 4.44 -2.58 10.14
N PRO A 176 3.50 -1.64 10.04
CA PRO A 176 3.67 -0.29 10.57
C PRO A 176 3.90 -0.31 12.09
N GLN A 177 4.62 0.70 12.59
CA GLN A 177 5.02 0.79 13.99
C GLN A 177 3.82 0.89 14.95
N ASN A 178 2.74 1.55 14.52
CA ASN A 178 1.52 1.73 15.29
C ASN A 178 0.31 1.95 14.35
N ARG A 179 -0.91 1.94 14.92
CA ARG A 179 -2.16 2.15 14.18
C ARG A 179 -2.25 3.55 13.54
N ARG A 180 -1.60 4.57 14.13
CA ARG A 180 -1.57 5.93 13.59
C ARG A 180 -0.79 5.98 12.28
N HIS A 181 0.34 5.29 12.19
CA HIS A 181 1.14 5.19 10.96
C HIS A 181 0.38 4.41 9.89
N LEU A 182 -0.28 3.31 10.26
CA LEU A 182 -1.13 2.56 9.34
C LEU A 182 -2.25 3.44 8.77
N LEU A 183 -2.94 4.19 9.63
CA LEU A 183 -4.00 5.11 9.22
C LEU A 183 -3.47 6.24 8.32
N ALA A 184 -2.35 6.85 8.70
CA ALA A 184 -1.72 7.93 7.95
C ALA A 184 -1.30 7.47 6.54
N VAL A 185 -0.66 6.31 6.43
CA VAL A 185 -0.31 5.71 5.14
C VAL A 185 -1.59 5.37 4.37
N GLY A 186 -2.58 4.74 5.01
CA GLY A 186 -3.83 4.32 4.38
C GLY A 186 -4.67 5.46 3.80
N ILE A 187 -4.72 6.62 4.46
CA ILE A 187 -5.46 7.79 3.98
C ILE A 187 -4.68 8.57 2.91
N ALA A 188 -3.35 8.54 2.94
CA ALA A 188 -2.51 9.32 2.03
C ALA A 188 -2.75 9.04 0.55
N GLY A 189 -2.97 7.76 0.18
CA GLY A 189 -3.24 7.38 -1.20
C GLY A 189 -4.56 7.92 -1.73
N PRO A 190 -5.71 7.61 -1.08
CA PRO A 190 -7.01 8.16 -1.46
C PRO A 190 -7.03 9.68 -1.57
N LEU A 191 -6.44 10.42 -0.62
CA LEU A 191 -6.39 11.89 -0.69
C LEU A 191 -5.54 12.38 -1.87
N SER A 192 -4.40 11.75 -2.12
CA SER A 192 -3.53 12.12 -3.24
C SER A 192 -4.20 11.81 -4.58
N GLY A 193 -4.86 10.66 -4.71
CA GLY A 193 -5.64 10.31 -5.90
C GLY A 193 -6.80 11.28 -6.13
N LEU A 194 -7.56 11.61 -5.08
CA LEU A 194 -8.70 12.54 -5.14
C LEU A 194 -8.28 13.94 -5.61
N LEU A 195 -7.12 14.42 -5.14
CA LEU A 195 -6.56 15.72 -5.54
C LEU A 195 -6.38 15.84 -7.06
N PHE A 196 -6.03 14.75 -7.74
CA PHE A 196 -5.92 14.74 -9.20
C PHE A 196 -7.22 14.34 -9.90
N ALA A 197 -8.02 13.47 -9.27
CA ALA A 197 -9.29 13.02 -9.83
C ALA A 197 -10.28 14.18 -10.00
N ILE A 198 -10.41 15.09 -9.02
CA ILE A 198 -11.36 16.21 -9.09
C ILE A 198 -11.08 17.14 -10.28
N PRO A 199 -9.86 17.71 -10.46
CA PRO A 199 -9.57 18.57 -11.61
C PRO A 199 -9.71 17.85 -12.95
N LEU A 200 -9.29 16.59 -13.04
CA LEU A 200 -9.41 15.79 -14.27
C LEU A 200 -10.88 15.50 -14.60
N LEU A 201 -11.71 15.21 -13.61
CA LEU A 201 -13.15 15.03 -13.77
C LEU A 201 -13.80 16.32 -14.28
N LEU A 202 -13.53 17.46 -13.63
CA LEU A 202 -14.07 18.76 -14.06
C LEU A 202 -13.63 19.12 -15.48
N LEU A 203 -12.37 18.87 -15.82
CA LEU A 203 -11.86 19.07 -17.18
C LEU A 203 -12.56 18.15 -18.18
N GLY A 204 -12.73 16.87 -17.85
CA GLY A 204 -13.45 15.89 -18.66
C GLY A 204 -14.89 16.30 -18.92
N LEU A 205 -15.62 16.68 -17.86
CA LEU A 205 -17.00 17.17 -17.95
C LEU A 205 -17.09 18.44 -18.81
N SER A 206 -16.19 19.41 -18.61
CA SER A 206 -16.16 20.65 -19.40
C SER A 206 -15.92 20.44 -20.91
N ARG A 207 -15.32 19.30 -21.29
CA ARG A 207 -15.01 18.91 -22.67
C ARG A 207 -16.01 17.90 -23.24
N SER A 208 -16.88 17.35 -22.39
CA SER A 208 -17.86 16.34 -22.77
C SER A 208 -19.01 16.97 -23.56
N SER A 209 -19.51 16.26 -24.57
CA SER A 209 -20.74 16.62 -25.27
C SER A 209 -21.88 15.71 -24.81
N VAL A 210 -23.06 16.28 -24.61
CA VAL A 210 -24.27 15.51 -24.33
C VAL A 210 -24.71 14.83 -25.62
N GLN A 211 -24.82 13.51 -25.59
CA GLN A 211 -25.28 12.70 -26.72
C GLN A 211 -26.53 11.91 -26.34
N PRO A 212 -27.39 11.56 -27.31
CA PRO A 212 -28.49 10.63 -27.09
C PRO A 212 -27.99 9.29 -26.56
N LEU A 213 -28.81 8.62 -25.75
CA LEU A 213 -28.48 7.31 -25.24
C LEU A 213 -28.30 6.30 -26.40
N PRO A 214 -27.28 5.42 -26.33
CA PRO A 214 -27.11 4.38 -27.33
C PRO A 214 -28.35 3.49 -27.41
N MET A 215 -28.76 3.12 -28.64
CA MET A 215 -29.83 2.14 -28.83
C MET A 215 -29.37 0.69 -28.60
N GLU A 216 -28.05 0.48 -28.59
CA GLU A 216 -27.43 -0.82 -28.31
C GLU A 216 -27.23 -1.04 -26.79
N PRO A 217 -27.23 -2.30 -26.33
CA PRO A 217 -26.91 -2.64 -24.94
C PRO A 217 -25.53 -2.07 -24.56
N SER A 218 -25.53 -1.08 -23.67
CA SER A 218 -24.32 -0.42 -23.19
C SER A 218 -24.25 -0.47 -21.66
N LEU A 219 -23.03 -0.49 -21.12
CA LEU A 219 -22.82 -0.36 -19.69
C LEU A 219 -23.19 1.06 -19.26
N MET A 220 -24.32 1.21 -18.57
CA MET A 220 -24.72 2.46 -17.93
C MET A 220 -24.22 2.48 -16.49
N GLU A 221 -23.44 3.50 -16.14
CA GLU A 221 -23.28 3.85 -14.73
C GLU A 221 -24.65 4.28 -14.17
N GLY A 222 -24.99 3.79 -12.97
CA GLY A 222 -26.22 4.19 -12.29
C GLY A 222 -26.18 5.67 -11.86
N ASN A 223 -27.29 6.16 -11.31
CA ASN A 223 -27.37 7.53 -10.83
C ASN A 223 -26.47 7.72 -9.59
N SER A 224 -25.45 8.56 -9.70
CA SER A 224 -24.61 9.01 -8.58
C SER A 224 -25.16 10.30 -7.98
N ILE A 225 -25.08 10.43 -6.66
CA ILE A 225 -25.44 11.67 -5.93
C ILE A 225 -24.58 12.85 -6.41
N LEU A 226 -23.35 12.59 -6.86
CA LEU A 226 -22.45 13.61 -7.40
C LEU A 226 -22.93 14.21 -8.73
N TYR A 227 -23.82 13.53 -9.46
CA TYR A 227 -24.41 14.06 -10.71
C TYR A 227 -25.60 15.00 -10.45
N GLY A 228 -26.08 15.08 -9.20
CA GLY A 228 -27.27 15.86 -8.81
C GLY A 228 -26.99 17.19 -8.11
N LEU A 229 -25.71 17.59 -7.97
CA LEU A 229 -25.27 18.88 -7.43
C LEU A 229 -24.86 19.81 -8.58
#